data_AF-A0AAE0JX14-F1
#
_entry.id   AF-A0AAE0JX14-F1
#
_cell.length_a   1.000
_cell.length_b   1.000
_cell.length_c   1.000
_cell.angle_alpha   90.00
_cell.angle_beta   90.00
_cell.angle_gamma   90.00
#
_symmetry.space_group_name_H-M   'P 1'
#
loop_
_entity.id
_entity.type
_entity.pdbx_description
1 polymer ?
#
loop_
_entity_poly.entity_id
_entity_poly.type
_entity_poly.pdbx_seq_one_letter_code
_entity_poly.pdbx_strand_id
1 'polypeptide(L)'
;MDVTRYTRTRTESRSATTGLQASSWCHQCGSPPPGSQNSTHLRVGIDSSIPRWVPGSTVRYVFCAKTFSDPNLAAFVSAKLFKAALMWKNKGVTFEHARPGHEATFKVVYLEDGGINPLASSFFPNRGPAEARTLCIYQAALAQPHIKYLANVLAHELGHILGLRHEFAGLFEADSVRWGRSNRDSVMNYHAKLRRYRVQKQDLVDLESFYSSTKTKHRGLPIYTLHPPTYLYD
;
A
#
# COMPACT_ATOMS: atom_id res chain seq x y z
N MET A 1 -15.84 1.55 72.73
CA MET A 1 -14.39 1.82 72.62
C MET A 1 -14.04 1.61 71.17
N ASP A 2 -13.85 2.72 70.48
CA ASP A 2 -13.82 2.82 69.02
C ASP A 2 -12.48 3.43 68.61
N VAL A 3 -11.72 2.74 67.77
CA VAL A 3 -10.40 3.18 67.31
C VAL A 3 -10.22 2.71 65.87
N THR A 4 -10.35 3.60 64.90
CA THR A 4 -9.40 3.62 63.77
C THR A 4 -9.22 5.04 63.26
N ARG A 5 -7.96 5.48 63.29
CA ARG A 5 -7.50 6.81 62.92
C ARG A 5 -7.29 6.96 61.41
N TYR A 6 -7.42 8.22 61.05
CA TYR A 6 -7.24 8.89 59.77
C TYR A 6 -5.74 9.10 59.39
N THR A 7 -5.54 9.57 58.15
CA THR A 7 -4.31 10.08 57.45
C THR A 7 -3.49 9.01 56.71
N ARG A 8 -3.11 9.17 55.43
CA ARG A 8 -2.36 10.29 54.84
C ARG A 8 -2.48 10.39 53.31
N THR A 9 -2.54 11.62 52.80
CA THR A 9 -2.42 12.05 51.39
C THR A 9 -0.97 11.99 50.87
N ARG A 10 -0.76 11.65 49.58
CA ARG A 10 0.19 12.35 48.70
C ARG A 10 -0.03 12.05 47.19
N THR A 11 0.22 13.12 46.45
CA THR A 11 0.11 13.51 45.05
C THR A 11 0.86 12.70 43.97
N GLU A 12 0.34 12.83 42.75
CA GLU A 12 0.99 12.89 41.41
C GLU A 12 1.73 11.63 40.90
N SER A 13 1.41 11.11 39.71
CA SER A 13 1.61 11.78 38.43
C SER A 13 0.72 11.16 37.34
N ARG A 14 -0.01 12.01 36.60
CA ARG A 14 -0.68 11.63 35.36
C ARG A 14 0.33 11.72 34.24
N SER A 15 0.81 10.56 33.78
CA SER A 15 1.50 10.47 32.49
C SER A 15 0.47 10.69 31.38
N ALA A 16 0.55 11.87 30.75
CA ALA A 16 -0.18 12.17 29.53
C ALA A 16 0.62 11.61 28.34
N THR A 17 0.40 10.34 28.00
CA THR A 17 0.78 9.82 26.68
C THR A 17 -0.40 10.04 25.76
N THR A 18 -0.40 11.17 25.06
CA THR A 18 -1.18 11.37 23.83
C THR A 18 -0.68 10.39 22.78
N GLY A 19 -1.24 9.18 22.80
CA GLY A 19 -1.12 8.23 21.71
C GLY A 19 -1.87 8.76 20.51
N LEU A 20 -1.13 9.29 19.53
CA LEU A 20 -1.64 9.50 18.18
C LEU A 20 -2.10 8.14 17.64
N GLN A 21 -3.42 7.93 17.57
CA GLN A 21 -4.02 6.89 16.77
C GLN A 21 -3.68 7.18 15.30
N ALA A 22 -2.61 6.60 14.79
CA ALA A 22 -2.40 6.46 13.36
C ALA A 22 -3.46 5.47 12.84
N SER A 23 -4.56 6.02 12.33
CA SER A 23 -5.66 5.27 11.74
C SER A 23 -5.19 4.45 10.51
N SER A 24 -5.51 3.15 10.55
CA SER A 24 -5.71 2.10 9.52
C SER A 24 -5.25 2.19 8.04
N TRP A 25 -4.52 3.20 7.57
CA TRP A 25 -4.29 3.40 6.12
C TRP A 25 -2.99 2.80 5.56
N CYS A 26 -2.08 2.32 6.42
CA CYS A 26 -0.83 1.68 6.02
C CYS A 26 -1.01 0.16 5.92
N HIS A 27 -0.86 -0.41 4.73
CA HIS A 27 -0.94 -1.87 4.53
C HIS A 27 0.44 -2.47 4.40
N GLN A 28 0.74 -3.43 5.28
CA GLN A 28 2.05 -4.08 5.38
C GLN A 28 2.01 -5.44 4.67
N CYS A 29 2.91 -5.64 3.70
CA CYS A 29 3.05 -6.90 2.97
C CYS A 29 4.13 -7.80 3.60
N GLY A 30 3.74 -8.58 4.61
CA GLY A 30 4.60 -9.57 5.26
C GLY A 30 4.67 -10.92 4.53
N SER A 31 5.41 -11.88 5.09
CA SER A 31 5.38 -13.27 4.64
C SER A 31 3.95 -13.85 4.64
N PRO A 32 3.59 -14.72 3.68
CA PRO A 32 2.27 -15.31 3.65
C PRO A 32 1.91 -16.01 4.95
N PRO A 33 0.69 -15.79 5.50
CA PRO A 33 0.23 -16.60 6.62
C PRO A 33 0.11 -18.07 6.18
N PRO A 34 0.44 -19.02 7.07
CA PRO A 34 0.33 -20.45 6.77
C PRO A 34 -1.14 -20.78 6.43
N GLY A 35 -1.37 -21.40 5.26
CA GLY A 35 -2.70 -21.78 4.78
C GLY A 35 -3.34 -20.86 3.73
N SER A 36 -2.69 -19.75 3.34
CA SER A 36 -3.22 -18.76 2.38
C SER A 36 -3.37 -19.23 0.90
N GLN A 37 -3.16 -20.51 0.59
CA GLN A 37 -3.00 -21.00 -0.79
C GLN A 37 -4.30 -21.16 -1.60
N ASN A 38 -5.48 -20.94 -1.01
CA ASN A 38 -6.75 -21.40 -1.61
C ASN A 38 -7.75 -20.31 -2.01
N SER A 39 -7.45 -19.01 -1.87
CA SER A 39 -8.26 -17.95 -2.51
C SER A 39 -7.40 -17.16 -3.47
N THR A 40 -7.79 -17.18 -4.75
CA THR A 40 -6.97 -16.66 -5.83
C THR A 40 -7.79 -15.78 -6.75
N HIS A 41 -8.42 -14.71 -6.26
CA HIS A 41 -9.20 -13.80 -7.11
C HIS A 41 -8.71 -12.35 -7.07
N LEU A 42 -8.79 -11.59 -8.17
CA LEU A 42 -8.56 -10.16 -8.08
C LEU A 42 -9.61 -9.57 -7.14
N ARG A 43 -9.16 -8.79 -6.17
CA ARG A 43 -10.00 -8.33 -5.07
C ARG A 43 -9.94 -6.82 -4.96
N VAL A 44 -11.05 -6.23 -4.54
CA VAL A 44 -11.19 -4.80 -4.30
C VAL A 44 -12.04 -4.60 -3.06
N GLY A 45 -12.04 -3.40 -2.52
CA GLY A 45 -12.81 -3.05 -1.34
C GLY A 45 -11.94 -2.98 -0.09
N ILE A 46 -12.25 -2.05 0.80
CA ILE A 46 -11.69 -1.80 2.12
C ILE A 46 -12.66 -0.92 2.92
N ASP A 47 -12.76 -1.13 4.23
CA ASP A 47 -13.55 -0.31 5.15
C ASP A 47 -14.96 -0.04 4.60
N SER A 48 -15.65 -1.12 4.23
CA SER A 48 -17.01 -1.14 3.71
C SER A 48 -17.22 -0.33 2.41
N SER A 49 -16.17 -0.08 1.63
CA SER A 49 -16.27 0.61 0.34
C SER A 49 -15.23 0.12 -0.66
N ILE A 50 -15.36 0.48 -1.93
CA ILE A 50 -14.37 0.18 -2.99
C ILE A 50 -13.80 1.51 -3.48
N PRO A 51 -12.65 1.96 -2.95
CA PRO A 51 -12.04 3.19 -3.41
C PRO A 51 -11.26 2.94 -4.70
N ARG A 52 -11.38 3.87 -5.65
CA ARG A 52 -10.58 3.90 -6.88
C ARG A 52 -10.24 5.34 -7.25
N TRP A 53 -9.14 5.53 -7.97
CA TRP A 53 -8.88 6.82 -8.60
C TRP A 53 -9.84 7.07 -9.76
N VAL A 54 -9.98 8.33 -10.17
CA VAL A 54 -10.66 8.70 -11.41
C VAL A 54 -10.01 7.97 -12.58
N PRO A 55 -10.77 7.21 -13.40
CA PRO A 55 -10.23 6.54 -14.57
C PRO A 55 -9.54 7.51 -15.53
N GLY A 56 -8.38 7.11 -16.05
CA GLY A 56 -7.55 7.92 -16.93
C GLY A 56 -6.78 9.05 -16.25
N SER A 57 -6.93 9.25 -14.94
CA SER A 57 -6.17 10.29 -14.22
C SER A 57 -4.69 9.94 -14.11
N THR A 58 -3.88 10.97 -13.79
CA THR A 58 -2.48 10.81 -13.43
C THR A 58 -2.33 10.72 -11.93
N VAL A 59 -1.69 9.65 -11.45
CA VAL A 59 -1.24 9.51 -10.06
C VAL A 59 0.24 9.84 -10.03
N ARG A 60 0.57 11.04 -9.54
CA ARG A 60 1.96 11.51 -9.48
C ARG A 60 2.66 10.98 -8.24
N TYR A 61 3.93 10.62 -8.36
CA TYR A 61 4.76 10.25 -7.23
C TYR A 61 6.04 11.06 -7.18
N VAL A 62 6.53 11.36 -5.99
CA VAL A 62 7.86 11.94 -5.79
C VAL A 62 8.75 10.95 -5.05
N PHE A 63 9.96 10.77 -5.53
CA PHE A 63 10.94 9.87 -4.92
C PHE A 63 11.85 10.67 -3.97
N CYS A 64 11.73 10.45 -2.67
CA CYS A 64 12.49 11.17 -1.65
C CYS A 64 13.91 10.61 -1.54
N ALA A 65 14.78 10.91 -2.52
CA ALA A 65 16.15 10.37 -2.57
C ALA A 65 16.97 10.63 -1.29
N LYS A 66 16.68 11.72 -0.57
CA LYS A 66 17.34 12.07 0.70
C LYS A 66 17.14 11.04 1.82
N THR A 67 16.15 10.15 1.72
CA THR A 67 15.95 9.09 2.71
C THR A 67 16.94 7.94 2.52
N PHE A 68 17.70 7.92 1.43
CA PHE A 68 18.74 6.92 1.16
C PHE A 68 20.10 7.52 1.50
N SER A 69 20.91 6.77 2.25
CA SER A 69 22.29 7.15 2.55
C SER A 69 23.23 7.01 1.35
N ASP A 70 22.94 6.07 0.44
CA ASP A 70 23.68 5.86 -0.81
C ASP A 70 22.91 6.42 -2.04
N PRO A 71 23.42 7.48 -2.71
CA PRO A 71 22.80 8.04 -3.91
C PRO A 71 22.70 7.05 -5.09
N ASN A 72 23.65 6.12 -5.24
CA ASN A 72 23.61 5.13 -6.31
C ASN A 72 22.47 4.12 -6.07
N LEU A 73 22.28 3.71 -4.81
CA LEU A 73 21.15 2.90 -4.41
C LEU A 73 19.84 3.65 -4.62
N ALA A 74 19.77 4.94 -4.27
CA ALA A 74 18.61 5.78 -4.51
C ALA A 74 18.23 5.82 -6.00
N ALA A 75 19.20 6.06 -6.89
CA ALA A 75 19.00 6.06 -8.33
C ALA A 75 18.55 4.69 -8.86
N PHE A 76 19.15 3.60 -8.36
CA PHE A 76 18.75 2.25 -8.70
C PHE A 76 17.30 1.97 -8.31
N VAL A 77 16.90 2.30 -7.08
CA VAL A 77 15.53 2.08 -6.60
C VAL A 77 14.53 2.93 -7.39
N SER A 78 14.84 4.19 -7.66
CA SER A 78 14.04 5.06 -8.53
C SER A 78 13.81 4.43 -9.91
N ALA A 79 14.85 3.87 -10.52
CA ALA A 79 14.73 3.15 -11.79
C ALA A 79 13.88 1.86 -11.68
N LYS A 80 13.93 1.14 -10.55
CA LYS A 80 13.05 -0.02 -10.31
C LYS A 80 11.59 0.39 -10.12
N LEU A 81 11.32 1.50 -9.45
CA LEU A 81 9.98 2.06 -9.30
C LEU A 81 9.39 2.47 -10.64
N PHE A 82 10.17 3.16 -11.48
CA PHE A 82 9.76 3.48 -12.85
C PHE A 82 9.44 2.21 -13.65
N LYS A 83 10.30 1.19 -13.57
CA LYS A 83 10.04 -0.11 -14.22
C LYS A 83 8.76 -0.78 -13.70
N ALA A 84 8.49 -0.71 -12.40
CA ALA A 84 7.27 -1.24 -11.79
C ALA A 84 6.01 -0.54 -12.32
N ALA A 85 6.04 0.80 -12.41
CA ALA A 85 4.96 1.60 -12.99
C ALA A 85 4.65 1.19 -14.44
N LEU A 86 5.68 0.98 -15.26
CA LEU A 86 5.51 0.51 -16.64
C LEU A 86 4.85 -0.87 -16.76
N MET A 87 4.97 -1.74 -15.75
CA MET A 87 4.35 -3.07 -15.78
C MET A 87 2.82 -3.00 -15.84
N TRP A 88 2.23 -1.94 -15.27
CA TRP A 88 0.78 -1.71 -15.27
C TRP A 88 0.23 -1.12 -16.58
N LYS A 89 1.11 -0.77 -17.54
CA LYS A 89 0.75 -0.31 -18.90
C LYS A 89 -0.32 0.79 -18.95
N ASN A 90 -0.28 1.70 -17.98
CA ASN A 90 -1.25 2.79 -17.82
C ASN A 90 -2.72 2.33 -17.82
N LYS A 91 -2.99 1.13 -17.31
CA LYS A 91 -4.35 0.61 -17.17
C LYS A 91 -5.00 1.22 -15.93
N GLY A 92 -6.15 1.84 -16.11
CA GLY A 92 -6.89 2.54 -15.07
C GLY A 92 -6.39 3.96 -14.81
N VAL A 93 -5.09 4.14 -14.55
CA VAL A 93 -4.44 5.45 -14.35
C VAL A 93 -3.04 5.46 -14.97
N THR A 94 -2.44 6.64 -15.07
CA THR A 94 -1.02 6.80 -15.44
C THR A 94 -0.20 7.16 -14.21
N PHE A 95 0.88 6.43 -13.96
CA PHE A 95 1.86 6.82 -12.95
C PHE A 95 2.90 7.76 -13.57
N GLU A 96 3.18 8.87 -12.90
CA GLU A 96 4.13 9.88 -13.38
C GLU A 96 5.08 10.30 -12.25
N HIS A 97 6.39 10.32 -12.54
CA HIS A 97 7.39 10.80 -11.60
C HIS A 97 7.38 12.34 -11.60
N ALA A 98 6.96 12.94 -10.49
CA ALA A 98 7.07 14.38 -10.27
C ALA A 98 8.54 14.79 -10.08
N ARG A 99 8.89 15.96 -10.56
CA ARG A 99 10.19 16.57 -10.28
C ARG A 99 10.27 16.94 -8.79
N PRO A 100 11.48 16.97 -8.19
CA PRO A 100 11.66 17.51 -6.85
C PRO A 100 11.02 18.90 -6.71
N GLY A 101 10.37 19.16 -5.57
CA GLY A 101 9.68 20.42 -5.29
C GLY A 101 8.35 20.63 -6.03
N HIS A 102 7.84 19.63 -6.76
CA HIS A 102 6.52 19.69 -7.39
C HIS A 102 5.52 18.83 -6.61
N GLU A 103 4.24 19.19 -6.72
CA GLU A 103 3.20 18.44 -6.05
C GLU A 103 3.05 17.01 -6.62
N ALA A 104 2.88 16.05 -5.73
CA ALA A 104 2.65 14.65 -6.08
C ALA A 104 1.43 14.11 -5.33
N THR A 105 0.88 12.99 -5.77
CA THR A 105 -0.19 12.27 -5.06
C THR A 105 0.33 11.48 -3.88
N PHE A 106 1.56 10.96 -4.00
CA PHE A 106 2.21 10.23 -2.92
C PHE A 106 3.72 10.40 -2.98
N LYS A 107 4.38 10.12 -1.86
CA LYS A 107 5.84 10.04 -1.80
C LYS A 107 6.33 8.61 -1.66
N VAL A 108 7.55 8.38 -2.11
CA VAL A 108 8.27 7.13 -1.91
C VAL A 108 9.48 7.39 -1.04
N VAL A 109 9.57 6.64 0.06
CA VAL A 109 10.62 6.80 1.08
C VAL A 109 11.30 5.48 1.36
N TYR A 110 12.56 5.55 1.78
CA TYR A 110 13.28 4.45 2.39
C TYR A 110 13.24 4.56 3.90
N LEU A 111 13.06 3.42 4.57
CA LEU A 111 13.13 3.30 6.02
C LEU A 111 14.11 2.18 6.39
N GLU A 112 15.06 2.48 7.27
CA GLU A 112 15.91 1.47 7.88
C GLU A 112 15.09 0.58 8.81
N ASP A 113 15.46 -0.70 8.90
CA ASP A 113 14.69 -1.66 9.69
C ASP A 113 14.95 -1.48 11.19
N GLY A 114 13.86 -1.32 11.95
CA GLY A 114 13.86 -1.40 13.42
C GLY A 114 13.39 -2.77 13.95
N GLY A 115 13.22 -3.77 13.08
CA GLY A 115 12.63 -5.08 13.44
C GLY A 115 12.25 -5.94 12.23
N ILE A 116 11.27 -6.84 12.40
CA ILE A 116 10.72 -7.69 11.32
C ILE A 116 9.74 -6.85 10.49
N ASN A 117 10.26 -6.09 9.53
CA ASN A 117 9.44 -5.31 8.61
C ASN A 117 9.11 -6.10 7.32
N PRO A 118 7.99 -5.77 6.66
CA PRO A 118 7.73 -6.23 5.29
C PRO A 118 8.80 -5.70 4.32
N LEU A 119 8.85 -6.21 3.09
CA LEU A 119 9.77 -5.67 2.07
C LEU A 119 9.38 -4.23 1.67
N ALA A 120 8.08 -4.00 1.53
CA ALA A 120 7.52 -2.70 1.24
C ALA A 120 6.11 -2.59 1.84
N SER A 121 5.60 -1.37 1.94
CA SER A 121 4.22 -1.10 2.31
C SER A 121 3.69 0.07 1.50
N SER A 122 2.37 0.11 1.36
CA SER A 122 1.67 1.12 0.58
C SER A 122 0.29 1.40 1.17
N PHE A 123 -0.57 2.02 0.36
CA PHE A 123 -1.87 2.55 0.75
C PHE A 123 -2.88 2.33 -0.38
N PHE A 124 -4.16 2.31 -0.05
CA PHE A 124 -5.24 2.34 -1.04
C PHE A 124 -5.65 3.76 -1.41
N PRO A 125 -6.33 3.98 -2.55
CA PRO A 125 -6.92 5.28 -2.85
C PRO A 125 -7.73 5.82 -1.67
N ASN A 126 -7.40 7.02 -1.20
CA ASN A 126 -8.00 7.58 0.01
C ASN A 126 -8.08 9.12 -0.06
N ARG A 127 -8.91 9.69 0.80
CA ARG A 127 -9.07 11.15 1.00
C ARG A 127 -8.29 11.67 2.22
N GLY A 128 -7.40 10.86 2.78
CA GLY A 128 -6.66 11.19 4.00
C GLY A 128 -5.65 12.32 3.80
N PRO A 129 -4.89 12.68 4.85
CA PRO A 129 -3.82 13.66 4.74
C PRO A 129 -2.64 13.12 3.91
N ALA A 130 -1.68 13.98 3.56
CA ALA A 130 -0.56 13.65 2.68
C ALA A 130 0.26 12.44 3.17
N GLU A 131 0.44 12.32 4.47
CA GLU A 131 1.22 11.28 5.16
C GLU A 131 0.63 9.88 4.96
N ALA A 132 -0.70 9.79 4.83
CA ALA A 132 -1.42 8.55 4.55
C ALA A 132 -1.21 8.03 3.11
N ARG A 133 -0.40 8.74 2.31
CA ARG A 133 -0.01 8.36 0.95
C ARG A 133 1.51 8.30 0.84
N THR A 134 2.06 7.31 1.51
CA THR A 134 3.49 7.00 1.50
C THR A 134 3.69 5.56 1.07
N LEU A 135 4.52 5.34 0.04
CA LEU A 135 5.07 4.01 -0.26
C LEU A 135 6.41 3.90 0.47
N CYS A 136 6.50 2.97 1.41
CA CYS A 136 7.72 2.73 2.17
C CYS A 136 8.47 1.53 1.58
N ILE A 137 9.77 1.70 1.38
CA ILE A 137 10.70 0.63 1.00
C ILE A 137 11.60 0.38 2.20
N TYR A 138 11.60 -0.86 2.67
CA TYR A 138 12.35 -1.24 3.87
C TYR A 138 13.72 -1.83 3.50
N GLN A 139 14.65 -1.81 4.45
CA GLN A 139 16.01 -2.34 4.27
C GLN A 139 16.03 -3.78 3.76
N ALA A 140 15.13 -4.65 4.28
CA ALA A 140 14.98 -6.02 3.82
C ALA A 140 14.74 -6.18 2.30
N ALA A 141 14.11 -5.21 1.63
CA ALA A 141 13.90 -5.24 0.18
C ALA A 141 15.18 -4.98 -0.64
N LEU A 142 16.15 -4.30 -0.03
CA LEU A 142 17.43 -3.96 -0.65
C LEU A 142 18.52 -5.01 -0.35
N ALA A 143 18.23 -5.98 0.52
CA ALA A 143 19.09 -7.13 0.76
C ALA A 143 18.96 -8.20 -0.35
N GLN A 144 19.99 -9.03 -0.52
CA GLN A 144 19.90 -10.24 -1.36
C GLN A 144 19.05 -11.30 -0.65
N PRO A 145 18.24 -12.10 -1.39
CA PRO A 145 18.06 -12.08 -2.85
C PRO A 145 16.98 -11.09 -3.35
N HIS A 146 16.39 -10.28 -2.46
CA HIS A 146 15.19 -9.48 -2.75
C HIS A 146 15.44 -8.33 -3.73
N ILE A 147 16.58 -7.64 -3.60
CA ILE A 147 16.93 -6.48 -4.43
C ILE A 147 16.89 -6.78 -5.94
N LYS A 148 17.20 -8.03 -6.32
CA LYS A 148 17.11 -8.50 -7.71
C LYS A 148 15.69 -8.41 -8.29
N TYR A 149 14.69 -8.57 -7.43
CA TYR A 149 13.27 -8.56 -7.78
C TYR A 149 12.54 -7.32 -7.26
N LEU A 150 13.25 -6.25 -6.91
CA LEU A 150 12.63 -5.06 -6.32
C LEU A 150 11.50 -4.47 -7.18
N ALA A 151 11.64 -4.42 -8.50
CA ALA A 151 10.58 -3.93 -9.39
C ALA A 151 9.30 -4.79 -9.32
N ASN A 152 9.41 -6.08 -8.99
CA ASN A 152 8.27 -6.97 -8.81
C ASN A 152 7.52 -6.67 -7.50
N VAL A 153 8.27 -6.43 -6.42
CA VAL A 153 7.72 -6.01 -5.12
C VAL A 153 7.03 -4.65 -5.25
N LEU A 154 7.70 -3.67 -5.87
CA LEU A 154 7.11 -2.35 -6.10
C LEU A 154 5.87 -2.42 -7.01
N ALA A 155 5.83 -3.33 -8.00
CA ALA A 155 4.65 -3.50 -8.83
C ALA A 155 3.44 -4.01 -8.04
N HIS A 156 3.66 -4.88 -7.04
CA HIS A 156 2.64 -5.31 -6.09
C HIS A 156 2.10 -4.13 -5.28
N GLU A 157 2.99 -3.32 -4.69
CA GLU A 157 2.59 -2.13 -3.91
C GLU A 157 1.84 -1.09 -4.76
N LEU A 158 2.29 -0.86 -6.00
CA LEU A 158 1.54 -0.01 -6.93
C LEU A 158 0.15 -0.58 -7.24
N GLY A 159 -0.04 -1.90 -7.19
CA GLY A 159 -1.35 -2.54 -7.29
C GLY A 159 -2.31 -2.12 -6.17
N HIS A 160 -1.82 -2.01 -4.92
CA HIS A 160 -2.60 -1.46 -3.82
C HIS A 160 -2.95 0.01 -4.05
N ILE A 161 -2.00 0.82 -4.53
CA ILE A 161 -2.27 2.22 -4.89
C ILE A 161 -3.32 2.32 -6.01
N LEU A 162 -3.44 1.32 -6.87
CA LEU A 162 -4.52 1.20 -7.87
C LEU A 162 -5.87 0.74 -7.28
N GLY A 163 -5.94 0.38 -6.01
CA GLY A 163 -7.14 -0.12 -5.34
C GLY A 163 -7.29 -1.64 -5.32
N LEU A 164 -6.27 -2.39 -5.76
CA LEU A 164 -6.28 -3.85 -5.79
C LEU A 164 -5.89 -4.44 -4.44
N ARG A 165 -6.67 -5.38 -3.93
CA ARG A 165 -6.41 -6.14 -2.71
C ARG A 165 -5.68 -7.44 -3.03
N HIS A 166 -5.14 -8.07 -1.99
CA HIS A 166 -4.60 -9.41 -2.09
C HIS A 166 -5.62 -10.41 -2.63
N GLU A 167 -5.16 -11.41 -3.37
CA GLU A 167 -6.08 -12.41 -3.92
C GLU A 167 -6.79 -13.26 -2.83
N PHE A 168 -6.13 -13.42 -1.69
CA PHE A 168 -6.62 -14.09 -0.49
C PHE A 168 -7.37 -13.16 0.47
N ALA A 169 -7.54 -11.87 0.14
CA ALA A 169 -8.14 -10.89 1.04
C ALA A 169 -9.52 -11.34 1.56
N GLY A 170 -10.37 -11.92 0.71
CA GLY A 170 -11.68 -12.41 1.15
C GLY A 170 -11.69 -13.58 2.12
N LEU A 171 -10.53 -14.12 2.52
CA LEU A 171 -10.40 -15.15 3.56
C LEU A 171 -9.99 -14.56 4.93
N PHE A 172 -9.18 -13.51 4.93
CA PHE A 172 -8.49 -13.02 6.13
C PHE A 172 -8.60 -11.51 6.35
N GLU A 173 -9.10 -10.78 5.37
CA GLU A 173 -9.22 -9.33 5.40
C GLU A 173 -10.68 -8.93 5.17
N ALA A 174 -11.25 -8.16 6.09
CA ALA A 174 -12.63 -7.70 6.01
C ALA A 174 -12.86 -6.83 4.75
N ASP A 175 -14.13 -6.79 4.33
CA ASP A 175 -14.66 -5.90 3.27
C ASP A 175 -13.95 -6.00 1.92
N SER A 176 -13.52 -7.21 1.56
CA SER A 176 -12.89 -7.50 0.27
C SER A 176 -13.78 -8.35 -0.63
N VAL A 177 -14.15 -7.80 -1.79
CA VAL A 177 -15.00 -8.47 -2.79
C VAL A 177 -14.22 -8.79 -4.05
N ARG A 178 -14.57 -9.91 -4.68
CA ARG A 178 -13.95 -10.32 -5.95
C ARG A 178 -14.35 -9.39 -7.09
N TRP A 179 -13.37 -8.90 -7.83
CA TRP A 179 -13.52 -8.30 -9.16
C TRP A 179 -12.96 -9.26 -10.22
N GLY A 180 -13.61 -9.36 -11.37
CA GLY A 180 -13.09 -10.23 -12.45
C GLY A 180 -12.96 -11.70 -12.07
N ARG A 181 -11.91 -12.36 -12.58
CA ARG A 181 -11.68 -13.81 -12.47
C ARG A 181 -10.60 -14.16 -11.45
N SER A 182 -10.49 -15.46 -11.21
CA SER A 182 -9.44 -16.05 -10.37
C SER A 182 -8.08 -15.95 -11.06
N ASN A 183 -7.01 -15.49 -10.38
CA ASN A 183 -5.65 -15.55 -10.90
C ASN A 183 -4.61 -15.95 -9.83
N ARG A 184 -4.27 -17.25 -9.75
CA ARG A 184 -3.25 -17.76 -8.80
C ARG A 184 -1.86 -17.17 -9.01
N ASP A 185 -1.57 -16.75 -10.24
CA ASP A 185 -0.30 -16.19 -10.66
C ASP A 185 -0.29 -14.65 -10.63
N SER A 186 -1.35 -14.03 -10.12
CA SER A 186 -1.47 -12.58 -9.94
C SER A 186 -0.29 -12.03 -9.17
N VAL A 187 0.16 -10.84 -9.56
CA VAL A 187 1.13 -10.07 -8.79
C VAL A 187 0.61 -9.78 -7.38
N MET A 188 -0.71 -9.67 -7.20
CA MET A 188 -1.38 -9.41 -5.91
C MET A 188 -1.51 -10.66 -5.02
N ASN A 189 -0.92 -11.79 -5.43
CA ASN A 189 -0.85 -12.97 -4.59
C ASN A 189 0.50 -13.07 -3.88
N TYR A 190 0.54 -13.83 -2.79
CA TYR A 190 1.81 -14.18 -2.16
C TYR A 190 2.45 -15.39 -2.81
N HIS A 191 3.74 -15.27 -3.09
CA HIS A 191 4.53 -16.34 -3.70
C HIS A 191 5.77 -16.64 -2.88
N ALA A 192 6.09 -17.92 -2.70
CA ALA A 192 7.33 -18.34 -2.04
C ALA A 192 8.61 -17.83 -2.74
N LYS A 193 8.52 -17.40 -4.01
CA LYS A 193 9.66 -16.86 -4.77
C LYS A 193 9.26 -15.52 -5.41
N LEU A 194 9.96 -14.44 -5.06
CA LEU A 194 9.69 -13.08 -5.58
C LEU A 194 9.73 -12.96 -7.11
N ARG A 195 10.45 -13.85 -7.81
CA ARG A 195 10.42 -13.92 -9.28
C ARG A 195 9.01 -14.12 -9.87
N ARG A 196 8.07 -14.65 -9.07
CA ARG A 196 6.67 -14.89 -9.47
C ARG A 196 5.76 -13.68 -9.29
N TYR A 197 6.19 -12.65 -8.54
CA TYR A 197 5.45 -11.38 -8.39
C TYR A 197 5.55 -10.60 -9.70
N ARG A 198 4.79 -10.99 -10.72
CA ARG A 198 4.81 -10.33 -12.04
C ARG A 198 3.39 -9.95 -12.39
N VAL A 199 3.21 -8.72 -12.87
CA VAL A 199 1.92 -8.29 -13.42
C VAL A 199 1.60 -9.19 -14.61
N GLN A 200 0.51 -9.96 -14.49
CA GLN A 200 0.05 -10.88 -15.51
C GLN A 200 -0.88 -10.19 -16.49
N LYS A 201 -1.09 -10.83 -17.65
CA LYS A 201 -2.10 -10.36 -18.62
C LYS A 201 -3.49 -10.25 -17.99
N GLN A 202 -3.85 -11.20 -17.12
CA GLN A 202 -5.16 -11.18 -16.46
C GLN A 202 -5.29 -10.00 -15.48
N ASP A 203 -4.23 -9.67 -14.73
CA ASP A 203 -4.23 -8.52 -13.80
C ASP A 203 -4.54 -7.23 -14.56
N LEU A 204 -3.94 -7.03 -15.74
CA LEU A 204 -4.19 -5.88 -16.59
C LEU A 204 -5.62 -5.84 -17.14
N VAL A 205 -6.15 -6.98 -17.59
CA VAL A 205 -7.52 -7.07 -18.12
C VAL A 205 -8.56 -6.78 -17.05
N ASP A 206 -8.39 -7.36 -15.86
CA ASP A 206 -9.34 -7.18 -14.76
C ASP A 206 -9.23 -5.77 -14.16
N LEU A 207 -8.02 -5.19 -14.09
CA LEU A 207 -7.81 -3.80 -13.71
C LEU A 207 -8.47 -2.83 -14.69
N GLU A 208 -8.31 -3.05 -16.00
CA GLU A 208 -8.96 -2.19 -16.99
C GLU A 208 -10.48 -2.30 -16.91
N SER A 209 -11.03 -3.50 -16.75
CA SER A 209 -12.45 -3.72 -16.49
C SER A 209 -12.94 -3.02 -15.21
N PHE A 210 -12.12 -3.01 -14.16
CA PHE A 210 -12.42 -2.30 -12.92
C PHE A 210 -12.54 -0.79 -13.11
N TYR A 211 -11.58 -0.20 -13.80
CA TYR A 211 -11.56 1.24 -14.04
C TYR A 211 -12.54 1.69 -15.14
N SER A 212 -12.84 0.85 -16.14
CA SER A 212 -13.83 1.17 -17.18
C SER A 212 -15.27 0.99 -16.71
N SER A 213 -15.49 0.43 -15.52
CA SER A 213 -16.83 0.17 -15.01
C SER A 213 -17.55 1.43 -14.55
N THR A 214 -18.77 1.63 -15.04
CA THR A 214 -19.70 2.69 -14.62
C THR A 214 -20.49 2.33 -13.35
N LYS A 215 -20.22 1.17 -12.74
CA LYS A 215 -20.90 0.73 -11.53
C LYS A 215 -20.65 1.71 -10.36
N THR A 216 -21.71 1.99 -9.61
CA THR A 216 -21.65 2.76 -8.35
C THR A 216 -21.61 1.85 -7.12
N LYS A 217 -21.93 0.56 -7.29
CA LYS A 217 -21.81 -0.48 -6.26
C LYS A 217 -21.36 -1.80 -6.89
N HIS A 218 -20.65 -2.62 -6.14
CA HIS A 218 -20.30 -3.98 -6.54
C HIS A 218 -20.34 -4.93 -5.35
N ARG A 219 -21.15 -5.98 -5.47
CA ARG A 219 -21.39 -6.97 -4.40
C ARG A 219 -21.76 -6.31 -3.05
N GLY A 220 -22.65 -5.32 -3.10
CA GLY A 220 -23.13 -4.60 -1.92
C GLY A 220 -22.25 -3.42 -1.49
N LEU A 221 -20.97 -3.40 -1.85
CA LEU A 221 -20.07 -2.32 -1.47
C LEU A 221 -20.19 -1.12 -2.44
N PRO A 222 -20.30 0.13 -1.95
CA PRO A 222 -20.25 1.32 -2.78
C PRO A 222 -18.87 1.52 -3.40
N ILE A 223 -18.82 1.96 -4.64
CA ILE A 223 -17.59 2.34 -5.34
C ILE A 223 -17.41 3.85 -5.22
N TYR A 224 -16.33 4.28 -4.57
CA TYR A 224 -15.97 5.69 -4.47
C TYR A 224 -14.86 6.02 -5.45
N THR A 225 -15.15 6.94 -6.37
CA THR A 225 -14.17 7.44 -7.33
C THR A 225 -13.56 8.73 -6.78
N LEU A 226 -12.23 8.76 -6.69
CA LEU A 226 -11.46 9.81 -6.03
C LEU A 226 -10.55 10.49 -7.04
N HIS A 227 -10.52 11.83 -7.06
CA HIS A 227 -9.45 12.53 -7.76
C HIS A 227 -8.13 12.30 -6.99
N PRO A 228 -7.03 11.94 -7.66
CA PRO A 228 -5.72 11.88 -7.01
C PRO A 228 -5.38 13.27 -6.46
N PRO A 229 -5.38 13.48 -5.13
CA PRO A 229 -5.01 14.78 -4.59
C PRO A 229 -3.51 15.00 -4.82
N THR A 230 -3.04 16.25 -4.77
CA THR A 230 -1.61 16.57 -4.90
C THR A 230 -1.15 17.43 -3.73
N TYR A 231 0.06 17.17 -3.25
CA TYR A 231 0.69 17.87 -2.13
C TYR A 231 2.17 18.06 -2.44
N LEU A 232 2.74 19.14 -1.91
CA LEU A 232 4.19 19.23 -1.75
C LEU A 232 4.60 18.25 -0.64
N TYR A 233 5.55 17.38 -0.98
CA TYR A 233 6.15 16.46 -0.03
C TYR A 233 7.60 16.89 0.19
N ASP A 234 7.96 17.05 1.46
CA ASP A 234 9.31 17.43 1.86
C ASP A 234 10.29 16.27 1.79
#